data_AF-A0A8T0I4D6-F1
#
_entry.id   AF-A0A8T0I4D6-F1
#
_cell.length_a   1.000
_cell.length_b   1.000
_cell.length_c   1.000
_cell.angle_alpha   90.00
_cell.angle_beta   90.00
_cell.angle_gamma   90.00
#
_symmetry.space_group_name_H-M   'P 1'
#
loop_
_entity.id
_entity.type
_entity.pdbx_description
1 polymer ?
#
loop_
_entity_poly.entity_id
_entity_poly.type
_entity_poly.pdbx_seq_one_letter_code
_entity_poly.pdbx_strand_id
1 'polypeptide(L)'
;MPGLGARPGIALCNPLPLSQSLRLLFFSACHSRESYFTLGACNAVCYGLPSASVLQHPAVRMLSRPVLHIAFGNSRVWQSQRNVGSFPASRSHKGIGSVRSQAQDDAVAAPSSTPTSYKTLAGPCTFTLEVKKSKFIAVASPVDGEAAALSFLSQVRDTSASHNCWAFKIGDRTRFSDDGEPGGTAGRPMLSAITSSGIDHVMVVVTRFFGGTKLGTGGLVRAYGTATMDCLKSAETVIVKAKVSLKIRAPYDVLGVLYPLLQKYDVQKLEESFDTEGEGGVTMDLMIDVENLPHFERDLELTTKARATVSDVHQCP
;
A
#
# COMPACT_ATOMS: atom_id res chain seq x y z
N MET A 1 26.74 -65.51 22.05
CA MET A 1 25.70 -66.50 21.72
C MET A 1 25.16 -67.06 23.02
N PRO A 2 23.84 -67.26 23.20
CA PRO A 2 22.66 -66.70 22.48
C PRO A 2 22.11 -65.46 23.24
N GLY A 3 20.96 -64.81 22.98
CA GLY A 3 19.92 -64.82 21.92
C GLY A 3 18.81 -63.83 22.38
N LEU A 4 18.44 -62.79 21.61
CA LEU A 4 17.40 -62.71 20.56
C LEU A 4 15.92 -62.79 21.05
N GLY A 5 15.14 -61.77 20.68
CA GLY A 5 13.67 -61.65 20.89
C GLY A 5 13.29 -60.36 21.65
N ALA A 6 12.44 -59.40 21.26
CA ALA A 6 11.54 -59.07 20.14
C ALA A 6 10.24 -58.46 20.73
N ARG A 7 9.69 -57.45 20.05
CA ARG A 7 8.48 -56.60 20.29
C ARG A 7 7.18 -57.33 20.73
N PRO A 8 6.05 -56.66 21.13
CA PRO A 8 5.58 -55.25 20.93
C PRO A 8 5.08 -54.57 22.24
N GLY A 9 4.41 -53.40 22.32
CA GLY A 9 3.85 -52.46 21.33
C GLY A 9 2.31 -52.45 21.32
N ILE A 10 1.66 -51.73 22.28
CA ILE A 10 0.20 -51.51 22.32
C ILE A 10 -0.09 -50.03 22.66
N ALA A 11 -1.14 -49.48 22.03
CA ALA A 11 -1.53 -48.08 22.13
C ALA A 11 -2.38 -47.75 23.37
N LEU A 12 -2.27 -46.52 23.85
CA LEU A 12 -3.24 -45.90 24.76
C LEU A 12 -4.03 -44.83 24.00
N CYS A 13 -5.29 -45.13 23.70
CA CYS A 13 -6.28 -44.10 23.39
C CYS A 13 -6.70 -43.42 24.69
N ASN A 14 -6.84 -42.09 24.68
CA ASN A 14 -7.78 -41.41 25.57
C ASN A 14 -8.35 -40.17 24.84
N PRO A 15 -9.65 -39.82 25.02
CA PRO A 15 -10.35 -38.85 24.19
C PRO A 15 -10.45 -37.44 24.82
N LEU A 16 -11.26 -36.57 24.19
CA LEU A 16 -11.75 -35.22 24.58
C LEU A 16 -11.04 -34.04 23.90
N PRO A 17 -11.71 -32.88 23.74
CA PRO A 17 -13.10 -32.72 23.27
C PRO A 17 -13.25 -31.62 22.19
N LEU A 18 -14.43 -31.55 21.56
CA LEU A 18 -14.84 -30.45 20.68
C LEU A 18 -15.06 -29.15 21.49
N SER A 19 -14.54 -28.02 21.01
CA SER A 19 -15.07 -26.69 21.35
C SER A 19 -14.85 -25.68 20.23
N GLN A 20 -15.90 -24.89 20.02
CA GLN A 20 -16.16 -23.92 18.98
C GLN A 20 -15.19 -22.72 18.98
N SER A 21 -14.96 -22.14 17.79
CA SER A 21 -15.32 -20.73 17.51
C SER A 21 -15.16 -20.39 16.03
N LEU A 22 -16.22 -19.83 15.43
CA LEU A 22 -16.25 -19.41 14.02
C LEU A 22 -16.85 -18.00 13.93
N ARG A 23 -16.04 -17.02 13.50
CA ARG A 23 -16.42 -15.70 12.94
C ARG A 23 -15.11 -15.02 12.48
N LEU A 24 -14.90 -14.81 11.18
CA LEU A 24 -15.46 -13.73 10.32
C LEU A 24 -14.89 -12.35 10.64
N LEU A 25 -14.07 -11.82 9.72
CA LEU A 25 -13.72 -10.43 9.33
C LEU A 25 -12.53 -10.59 8.35
N PHE A 26 -12.34 -9.91 7.23
CA PHE A 26 -13.15 -9.04 6.35
C PHE A 26 -12.97 -9.60 4.90
N PHE A 27 -13.35 -9.01 3.76
CA PHE A 27 -14.01 -7.75 3.36
C PHE A 27 -14.85 -8.05 2.08
N SER A 28 -15.72 -7.13 1.65
CA SER A 28 -16.18 -7.02 0.26
C SER A 28 -16.37 -5.54 -0.07
N ALA A 29 -15.71 -5.06 -1.13
CA ALA A 29 -15.88 -3.71 -1.64
C ALA A 29 -16.65 -3.78 -2.95
N CYS A 30 -17.97 -3.55 -2.89
CA CYS A 30 -18.79 -3.39 -4.09
C CYS A 30 -18.82 -1.91 -4.47
N HIS A 31 -18.25 -1.58 -5.63
CA HIS A 31 -18.34 -0.27 -6.26
C HIS A 31 -19.04 -0.47 -7.60
N SER A 32 -20.28 0.02 -7.74
CA SER A 32 -20.95 0.11 -9.04
C SER A 32 -21.79 1.38 -9.11
N ARG A 33 -21.97 1.86 -10.34
CA ARG A 33 -22.33 3.24 -10.67
C ARG A 33 -23.83 3.49 -10.77
N GLU A 34 -24.12 4.78 -10.89
CA GLU A 34 -25.36 5.41 -11.33
C GLU A 34 -26.22 4.60 -12.31
N SER A 35 -27.53 4.63 -12.08
CA SER A 35 -28.51 4.80 -13.15
C SER A 35 -29.77 5.48 -12.62
N TYR A 36 -30.29 6.40 -13.42
CA TYR A 36 -31.50 7.18 -13.16
C TYR A 36 -32.75 6.37 -13.54
N PHE A 37 -33.86 6.50 -12.80
CA PHE A 37 -35.15 7.01 -13.34
C PHE A 37 -36.28 7.12 -12.28
N THR A 38 -36.81 8.33 -12.16
CA THR A 38 -38.19 8.77 -11.84
C THR A 38 -39.16 7.98 -10.91
N LEU A 39 -39.70 8.73 -9.94
CA LEU A 39 -41.12 8.84 -9.53
C LEU A 39 -41.91 7.58 -9.12
N GLY A 40 -42.27 7.52 -7.83
CA GLY A 40 -43.33 6.64 -7.32
C GLY A 40 -43.58 6.86 -5.83
N ALA A 41 -44.56 7.70 -5.47
CA ALA A 41 -44.96 7.87 -4.07
C ALA A 41 -45.96 6.78 -3.65
N CYS A 42 -45.75 6.13 -2.49
CA CYS A 42 -46.85 5.64 -1.65
C CYS A 42 -46.42 5.24 -0.22
N ASN A 43 -47.16 5.80 0.75
CA ASN A 43 -47.46 5.35 2.10
C ASN A 43 -46.52 4.36 2.83
N ALA A 44 -45.97 4.85 3.95
CA ALA A 44 -45.59 4.03 5.08
C ALA A 44 -46.81 3.38 5.74
N VAL A 45 -46.66 2.12 6.17
CA VAL A 45 -47.59 1.44 7.08
C VAL A 45 -46.78 0.85 8.23
N CYS A 46 -47.06 1.31 9.46
CA CYS A 46 -46.39 0.85 10.67
C CYS A 46 -47.20 -0.24 11.39
N TYR A 47 -46.55 -1.37 11.65
CA TYR A 47 -46.88 -2.32 12.71
C TYR A 47 -45.53 -2.76 13.32
N GLY A 48 -45.31 -2.93 14.63
CA GLY A 48 -46.19 -2.77 15.79
C GLY A 48 -45.78 -3.73 16.91
N LEU A 49 -45.56 -3.20 18.13
CA LEU A 49 -45.36 -3.92 19.42
C LEU A 49 -44.00 -4.66 19.66
N PRO A 50 -43.65 -4.99 20.93
CA PRO A 50 -44.26 -4.58 22.21
C PRO A 50 -43.29 -3.88 23.20
N SER A 51 -43.89 -3.26 24.23
CA SER A 51 -43.25 -2.55 25.33
C SER A 51 -42.62 -3.46 26.40
N ALA A 52 -41.59 -2.96 27.10
CA ALA A 52 -41.17 -3.43 28.43
C ALA A 52 -40.74 -2.22 29.31
N SER A 53 -40.77 -2.41 30.63
CA SER A 53 -41.11 -1.34 31.58
C SER A 53 -39.94 -0.71 32.35
N VAL A 54 -40.06 0.61 32.55
CA VAL A 54 -39.82 1.38 33.80
C VAL A 54 -38.56 1.06 34.64
N LEU A 55 -37.70 2.08 34.78
CA LEU A 55 -37.10 2.48 36.08
C LEU A 55 -36.74 3.98 36.05
N GLN A 56 -36.81 4.66 37.21
CA GLN A 56 -36.85 6.13 37.32
C GLN A 56 -35.51 6.74 37.77
N HIS A 57 -35.09 7.85 37.12
CA HIS A 57 -34.44 9.08 37.66
C HIS A 57 -33.20 8.99 38.62
N PRO A 58 -32.44 10.11 38.86
CA PRO A 58 -32.70 11.51 38.54
C PRO A 58 -31.59 12.26 37.76
N ALA A 59 -31.82 13.56 37.57
CA ALA A 59 -31.05 14.54 36.79
C ALA A 59 -29.59 14.80 37.22
N VAL A 60 -28.80 15.45 36.35
CA VAL A 60 -28.17 16.78 36.63
C VAL A 60 -27.54 17.42 35.37
N ARG A 61 -27.92 18.68 35.12
CA ARG A 61 -27.25 19.77 34.34
C ARG A 61 -26.41 19.43 33.09
N MET A 62 -26.97 19.77 31.92
CA MET A 62 -26.18 20.37 30.83
C MET A 62 -25.75 21.80 31.21
N LEU A 63 -24.49 22.16 30.93
CA LEU A 63 -24.02 23.54 30.88
C LEU A 63 -23.44 23.83 29.49
N SER A 64 -24.25 24.48 28.65
CA SER A 64 -23.84 25.03 27.36
C SER A 64 -22.88 26.22 27.58
N ARG A 65 -21.67 26.14 27.01
CA ARG A 65 -20.73 27.28 26.94
C ARG A 65 -20.88 28.01 25.60
N PRO A 66 -20.78 29.35 25.57
CA PRO A 66 -21.09 30.13 24.37
C PRO A 66 -19.98 30.07 23.31
N VAL A 67 -20.38 30.13 22.04
CA VAL A 67 -19.50 30.35 20.89
C VAL A 67 -19.15 31.84 20.82
N LEU A 68 -17.87 32.18 20.83
CA LEU A 68 -17.41 33.55 20.68
C LEU A 68 -17.27 33.89 19.18
N HIS A 69 -18.13 34.78 18.69
CA HIS A 69 -17.96 35.42 17.38
C HIS A 69 -16.70 36.32 17.40
N ILE A 70 -15.83 36.18 16.39
CA ILE A 70 -14.86 37.22 16.02
C ILE A 70 -15.15 37.62 14.58
N ALA A 71 -15.52 38.88 14.38
CA ALA A 71 -15.84 39.45 13.09
C ALA A 71 -14.58 39.95 12.38
N PHE A 72 -14.39 39.59 11.11
CA PHE A 72 -13.40 40.22 10.23
C PHE A 72 -14.02 41.44 9.55
N GLY A 73 -13.66 42.63 10.03
CA GLY A 73 -14.01 43.90 9.41
C GLY A 73 -12.97 44.32 8.37
N ASN A 74 -13.38 44.39 7.10
CA ASN A 74 -12.61 45.00 6.02
C ASN A 74 -12.45 46.52 6.25
N SER A 75 -11.27 47.08 5.98
CA SER A 75 -11.16 48.40 5.32
C SER A 75 -9.77 48.66 4.73
N ARG A 76 -9.78 49.48 3.67
CA ARG A 76 -8.66 49.76 2.76
C ARG A 76 -7.84 50.97 3.26
N VAL A 77 -6.93 51.37 2.37
CA VAL A 77 -6.28 52.69 2.22
C VAL A 77 -4.90 52.77 2.85
N TRP A 78 -3.89 52.89 2.00
CA TRP A 78 -2.90 53.97 2.11
C TRP A 78 -2.44 54.38 0.69
N GLN A 79 -2.62 55.66 0.36
CA GLN A 79 -2.16 56.24 -0.90
C GLN A 79 -0.78 56.88 -0.71
N SER A 80 0.08 56.69 -1.72
CA SER A 80 1.01 57.69 -2.27
C SER A 80 1.43 58.89 -1.39
N GLN A 81 2.75 59.06 -1.17
CA GLN A 81 3.37 60.37 -1.40
C GLN A 81 4.89 60.33 -1.74
N ARG A 82 5.18 60.82 -2.96
CA ARG A 82 6.31 61.66 -3.42
C ARG A 82 7.71 61.59 -2.74
N ASN A 83 8.66 61.06 -3.52
CA ASN A 83 9.72 61.82 -4.22
C ASN A 83 10.74 62.68 -3.42
N VAL A 84 12.00 62.20 -3.31
CA VAL A 84 13.23 63.04 -3.38
C VAL A 84 14.39 62.21 -3.97
N GLY A 85 15.26 62.85 -4.76
CA GLY A 85 16.56 62.27 -5.19
C GLY A 85 16.80 62.22 -6.70
N SER A 86 17.62 63.14 -7.22
CA SER A 86 17.94 63.29 -8.66
C SER A 86 19.46 63.32 -8.92
N PHE A 87 19.84 63.18 -10.21
CA PHE A 87 21.19 63.27 -10.83
C PHE A 87 22.09 61.97 -10.82
N PRO A 88 23.03 61.80 -11.80
CA PRO A 88 22.71 61.68 -13.23
C PRO A 88 23.52 60.60 -14.01
N ALA A 89 22.99 60.22 -15.18
CA ALA A 89 23.64 59.72 -16.42
C ALA A 89 25.00 58.95 -16.41
N SER A 90 25.03 57.75 -17.00
CA SER A 90 25.53 57.57 -18.40
C SER A 90 25.61 56.10 -18.90
N ARG A 91 25.63 55.96 -20.24
CA ARG A 91 26.11 54.82 -21.09
C ARG A 91 25.43 53.44 -21.09
N SER A 92 24.67 53.22 -22.17
CA SER A 92 24.61 52.03 -23.05
C SER A 92 25.55 50.84 -22.75
N HIS A 93 25.00 49.62 -22.61
CA HIS A 93 24.90 48.65 -23.72
C HIS A 93 24.18 47.33 -23.37
N LYS A 94 23.63 46.66 -24.41
CA LYS A 94 23.24 45.23 -24.50
C LYS A 94 22.05 44.78 -23.65
N GLY A 95 20.94 44.46 -24.35
CA GLY A 95 19.81 43.72 -23.77
C GLY A 95 20.08 42.22 -23.69
N ILE A 96 19.48 41.56 -22.70
CA ILE A 96 19.40 40.10 -22.56
C ILE A 96 18.00 39.74 -22.05
N GLY A 97 17.37 38.75 -22.69
CA GLY A 97 16.41 37.83 -22.08
C GLY A 97 15.14 38.40 -21.44
N SER A 98 14.04 38.43 -22.21
CA SER A 98 12.71 38.34 -21.62
C SER A 98 12.56 36.99 -20.91
N VAL A 99 12.47 36.99 -19.58
CA VAL A 99 12.19 35.78 -18.80
C VAL A 99 10.71 35.45 -18.93
N ARG A 100 10.36 34.57 -19.87
CA ARG A 100 9.05 33.89 -19.86
C ARG A 100 9.01 32.98 -18.63
N SER A 101 8.13 33.30 -17.69
CA SER A 101 7.68 32.34 -16.68
C SER A 101 6.85 31.25 -17.38
N GLN A 102 7.48 30.13 -17.72
CA GLN A 102 6.73 28.91 -17.99
C GLN A 102 6.28 28.36 -16.63
N ALA A 103 5.01 28.60 -16.30
CA ALA A 103 4.33 27.74 -15.35
C ALA A 103 4.39 26.33 -15.95
N GLN A 104 5.04 25.41 -15.24
CA GLN A 104 5.16 24.04 -15.68
C GLN A 104 3.94 23.31 -15.15
N ASP A 105 3.00 22.98 -16.04
CA ASP A 105 1.80 22.24 -15.68
C ASP A 105 2.22 20.87 -15.11
N ASP A 106 1.91 20.63 -13.83
CA ASP A 106 2.15 19.37 -13.14
C ASP A 106 1.19 18.28 -13.66
N ALA A 107 1.41 17.85 -14.90
CA ALA A 107 0.85 16.63 -15.44
C ALA A 107 1.42 15.45 -14.62
N VAL A 108 0.63 14.94 -13.69
CA VAL A 108 0.95 13.74 -12.90
C VAL A 108 1.10 12.57 -13.86
N ALA A 109 2.35 12.30 -14.26
CA ALA A 109 2.70 11.11 -15.01
C ALA A 109 2.38 9.88 -14.16
N ALA A 110 1.30 9.17 -14.52
CA ALA A 110 1.05 7.83 -14.02
C ALA A 110 2.29 6.97 -14.33
N PRO A 111 2.86 6.24 -13.35
CA PRO A 111 4.07 5.47 -13.59
C PRO A 111 3.76 4.34 -14.58
N SER A 112 4.32 4.43 -15.78
CA SER A 112 4.21 3.41 -16.83
C SER A 112 5.16 2.23 -16.57
N SER A 113 5.21 1.76 -15.33
CA SER A 113 5.99 0.60 -14.90
C SER A 113 5.12 -0.65 -14.98
N THR A 114 5.43 -1.57 -15.89
CA THR A 114 4.76 -2.88 -15.95
C THR A 114 4.88 -3.57 -14.58
N PRO A 115 3.77 -3.97 -13.94
CA PRO A 115 3.81 -4.57 -12.63
C PRO A 115 4.61 -5.87 -12.74
N THR A 116 5.65 -5.96 -11.93
CA THR A 116 6.58 -7.09 -11.87
C THR A 116 6.46 -7.71 -10.50
N SER A 117 6.49 -9.04 -10.42
CA SER A 117 6.42 -9.74 -9.13
C SER A 117 7.56 -9.28 -8.22
N TYR A 118 7.26 -9.00 -6.96
CA TYR A 118 8.22 -8.48 -6.00
C TYR A 118 8.14 -9.22 -4.65
N LYS A 119 9.26 -9.19 -3.92
CA LYS A 119 9.33 -9.73 -2.56
C LYS A 119 9.05 -8.63 -1.56
N THR A 120 8.14 -8.84 -0.62
CA THR A 120 7.84 -7.88 0.47
C THR A 120 7.79 -8.58 1.84
N LEU A 121 7.54 -7.82 2.90
CA LEU A 121 7.37 -8.35 4.25
C LEU A 121 5.96 -8.96 4.42
N ALA A 122 5.85 -10.07 5.15
CA ALA A 122 4.55 -10.67 5.48
C ALA A 122 3.73 -9.83 6.47
N GLY A 123 4.41 -8.99 7.25
CA GLY A 123 3.82 -8.09 8.25
C GLY A 123 4.88 -7.24 8.94
N PRO A 124 4.51 -6.43 9.94
CA PRO A 124 5.46 -5.59 10.66
C PRO A 124 6.49 -6.41 11.47
N CYS A 125 7.74 -5.96 11.48
CA CYS A 125 8.80 -6.54 12.30
C CYS A 125 9.60 -5.46 13.04
N THR A 126 10.23 -5.86 14.15
CA THR A 126 11.00 -4.96 15.03
C THR A 126 12.32 -5.61 15.42
N PHE A 127 13.40 -4.84 15.37
CA PHE A 127 14.74 -5.24 15.79
C PHE A 127 15.38 -4.15 16.66
N THR A 128 16.23 -4.54 17.61
CA THR A 128 16.95 -3.60 18.49
C THR A 128 18.44 -3.88 18.43
N LEU A 129 19.22 -2.83 18.14
CA LEU A 129 20.67 -2.83 18.12
C LEU A 129 21.20 -1.84 19.17
N GLU A 130 22.18 -2.25 19.98
CA GLU A 130 22.88 -1.36 20.91
C GLU A 130 24.34 -1.18 20.51
N VAL A 131 24.76 0.08 20.35
CA VAL A 131 26.13 0.46 19.96
C VAL A 131 26.62 1.60 20.85
N LYS A 132 27.68 1.36 21.64
CA LYS A 132 28.26 2.35 22.58
C LYS A 132 27.20 3.01 23.48
N LYS A 133 26.31 2.19 24.07
CA LYS A 133 25.14 2.60 24.88
C LYS A 133 24.04 3.36 24.12
N SER A 134 24.21 3.68 22.84
CA SER A 134 23.13 4.20 22.01
C SER A 134 22.26 3.03 21.54
N LYS A 135 20.95 3.16 21.71
CA LYS A 135 19.96 2.16 21.29
C LYS A 135 19.33 2.58 19.96
N PHE A 136 19.24 1.66 19.02
CA PHE A 136 18.61 1.82 17.71
C PHE A 136 17.49 0.78 17.61
N ILE A 137 16.25 1.25 17.53
CA ILE A 137 15.07 0.40 17.38
C ILE A 137 14.58 0.55 15.94
N ALA A 138 14.81 -0.48 15.13
CA ALA A 138 14.33 -0.55 13.76
C ALA A 138 12.94 -1.19 13.75
N VAL A 139 11.96 -0.53 13.15
CA VAL A 139 10.62 -1.06 12.89
C VAL A 139 10.37 -0.99 11.40
N ALA A 140 10.03 -2.11 10.78
CA ALA A 140 9.70 -2.20 9.36
C ALA A 140 8.28 -2.73 9.15
N SER A 141 7.65 -2.35 8.04
CA SER A 141 6.32 -2.82 7.64
C SER A 141 6.20 -2.87 6.12
N PRO A 142 5.44 -3.82 5.54
CA PRO A 142 4.99 -3.70 4.16
C PRO A 142 4.11 -2.45 4.02
N VAL A 143 4.17 -1.79 2.86
CA VAL A 143 3.42 -0.56 2.54
C VAL A 143 3.09 -0.48 1.04
N ASP A 144 1.80 -0.32 0.72
CA ASP A 144 1.30 -0.32 -0.67
C ASP A 144 1.46 1.04 -1.36
N GLY A 145 1.93 2.07 -0.66
CA GLY A 145 2.05 3.42 -1.20
C GLY A 145 2.65 4.43 -0.24
N GLU A 146 3.03 5.59 -0.77
CA GLU A 146 3.68 6.66 0.00
C GLU A 146 2.79 7.19 1.13
N ALA A 147 1.47 7.30 0.92
CA ALA A 147 0.52 7.66 1.97
C ALA A 147 0.50 6.64 3.12
N ALA A 148 0.59 5.34 2.81
CA ALA A 148 0.69 4.28 3.82
C ALA A 148 2.03 4.34 4.58
N ALA A 149 3.14 4.59 3.88
CA ALA A 149 4.46 4.79 4.50
C ALA A 149 4.52 5.98 5.47
N LEU A 150 3.92 7.11 5.10
CA LEU A 150 3.83 8.29 5.97
C LEU A 150 2.84 8.08 7.13
N SER A 151 1.74 7.35 6.92
CA SER A 151 0.84 6.93 7.99
C SER A 151 1.58 6.04 9.00
N PHE A 152 2.31 5.02 8.53
CA PHE A 152 3.12 4.14 9.38
C PHE A 152 4.18 4.92 10.17
N LEU A 153 4.91 5.86 9.54
CA LEU A 153 5.84 6.76 10.23
C LEU A 153 5.15 7.53 11.37
N SER A 154 3.92 8.01 11.16
CA SER A 154 3.18 8.75 12.19
C SER A 154 2.77 7.87 13.38
N GLN A 155 2.61 6.56 13.16
CA GLN A 155 2.25 5.57 14.20
C GLN A 155 3.47 5.11 15.02
N VAL A 156 4.63 4.92 14.38
CA VAL A 156 5.81 4.32 15.05
C VAL A 156 6.84 5.34 15.56
N ARG A 157 6.75 6.62 15.16
CA ARG A 157 7.68 7.65 15.64
C ARG A 157 7.55 7.87 17.15
N ASP A 158 8.68 7.98 17.84
CA ASP A 158 8.72 8.30 19.26
C ASP A 158 9.19 9.74 19.47
N THR A 159 8.36 10.57 20.10
CA THR A 159 8.68 11.99 20.38
C THR A 159 9.67 12.18 21.53
N SER A 160 9.98 11.13 22.29
CA SER A 160 11.02 11.11 23.33
C SER A 160 12.39 10.68 22.81
N ALA A 161 12.45 10.11 21.61
CA ALA A 161 13.69 9.69 20.97
C ALA A 161 14.54 10.88 20.48
N SER A 162 15.83 10.62 20.25
CA SER A 162 16.75 11.64 19.73
C SER A 162 16.50 11.91 18.23
N HIS A 163 16.27 10.86 17.45
CA HIS A 163 16.01 10.91 16.01
C HIS A 163 15.12 9.72 15.60
N ASN A 164 14.19 9.93 14.67
CA ASN A 164 13.36 8.92 14.01
C ASN A 164 13.65 8.91 12.50
N CYS A 165 14.86 8.47 12.15
CA CYS A 165 15.31 8.40 10.76
C CYS A 165 14.51 7.32 10.02
N TRP A 166 14.27 7.49 8.72
CA TRP A 166 13.43 6.56 7.96
C TRP A 166 13.84 6.44 6.50
N ALA A 167 13.45 5.32 5.87
CA ALA A 167 13.60 5.08 4.44
C ALA A 167 12.53 4.12 3.94
N PHE A 168 12.02 4.33 2.72
CA PHE A 168 11.14 3.39 2.03
C PHE A 168 11.58 3.13 0.58
N LYS A 169 11.16 1.98 0.07
CA LYS A 169 11.20 1.60 -1.35
C LYS A 169 9.84 1.01 -1.75
N ILE A 170 9.28 1.54 -2.84
CA ILE A 170 7.97 1.18 -3.40
C ILE A 170 8.12 1.21 -4.93
N GLY A 171 8.51 0.09 -5.52
CA GLY A 171 8.96 0.00 -6.91
C GLY A 171 10.15 0.94 -7.14
N ASP A 172 10.06 1.77 -8.19
CA ASP A 172 11.07 2.79 -8.50
C ASP A 172 11.07 3.98 -7.52
N ARG A 173 10.05 4.12 -6.68
CA ARG A 173 9.94 5.23 -5.73
C ARG A 173 10.72 4.93 -4.47
N THR A 174 11.73 5.75 -4.19
CA THR A 174 12.52 5.68 -2.95
C THR A 174 12.62 7.05 -2.30
N ARG A 175 12.41 7.12 -0.98
CA ARG A 175 12.66 8.33 -0.18
C ARG A 175 13.29 7.95 1.16
N PHE A 176 14.01 8.88 1.77
CA PHE A 176 14.62 8.72 3.09
C PHE A 176 14.72 10.06 3.82
N SER A 177 14.91 10.01 5.14
CA SER A 177 15.22 11.16 6.00
C SER A 177 16.25 10.78 7.06
N ASP A 178 17.20 11.68 7.30
CA ASP A 178 18.15 11.60 8.41
C ASP A 178 17.58 12.15 9.74
N ASP A 179 16.40 12.79 9.74
CA ASP A 179 15.70 13.34 10.93
C ASP A 179 16.60 14.10 11.93
N GLY A 180 17.49 14.95 11.43
CA GLY A 180 18.40 15.76 12.25
C GLY A 180 19.74 15.10 12.60
N GLU A 181 19.98 13.84 12.21
CA GLU A 181 21.34 13.29 12.15
C GLU A 181 22.17 14.04 11.07
N PRO A 182 23.52 13.97 11.12
CA PRO A 182 24.36 14.51 10.07
C PRO A 182 23.98 13.94 8.69
N GLY A 183 23.84 14.82 7.69
CA GLY A 183 23.27 14.47 6.38
C GLY A 183 23.95 13.26 5.73
N GLY A 184 23.14 12.29 5.30
CA GLY A 184 23.56 11.05 4.67
C GLY A 184 24.09 9.97 5.64
N THR A 185 24.01 10.17 6.96
CA THR A 185 24.53 9.18 7.94
C THR A 185 23.50 8.17 8.46
N ALA A 186 22.21 8.37 8.19
CA ALA A 186 21.14 7.48 8.61
C ALA A 186 20.31 7.00 7.41
N GLY A 187 19.54 7.89 6.77
CA GLY A 187 18.54 7.52 5.77
C GLY A 187 19.12 6.89 4.49
N ARG A 188 20.27 7.37 4.00
CA ARG A 188 20.94 6.77 2.83
C ARG A 188 21.49 5.35 3.13
N PRO A 189 22.18 5.10 4.27
CA PRO A 189 22.51 3.75 4.72
C PRO A 189 21.29 2.82 4.87
N MET A 190 20.17 3.31 5.42
CA MET A 190 18.93 2.54 5.53
C MET A 190 18.37 2.15 4.15
N LEU A 191 18.31 3.10 3.20
CA LEU A 191 17.84 2.82 1.84
C LEU A 191 18.76 1.84 1.09
N SER A 192 20.07 1.92 1.32
CA SER A 192 21.04 0.95 0.78
C SER A 192 20.80 -0.47 1.33
N ALA A 193 20.50 -0.58 2.63
CA ALA A 193 20.15 -1.85 3.27
C ALA A 193 18.83 -2.43 2.73
N ILE A 194 17.79 -1.60 2.54
CA ILE A 194 16.54 -2.02 1.88
C ILE A 194 16.84 -2.53 0.46
N THR A 195 17.53 -1.74 -0.36
CA THR A 195 17.81 -2.07 -1.76
C THR A 195 18.61 -3.36 -1.90
N SER A 196 19.64 -3.56 -1.06
CA SER A 196 20.47 -4.78 -1.07
C SER A 196 19.79 -6.01 -0.46
N SER A 197 18.69 -5.86 0.27
CA SER A 197 17.89 -7.00 0.76
C SER A 197 17.03 -7.66 -0.33
N GLY A 198 16.80 -6.99 -1.46
CA GLY A 198 15.88 -7.44 -2.51
C GLY A 198 14.40 -7.37 -2.11
N ILE A 199 14.06 -6.65 -1.04
CA ILE A 199 12.70 -6.43 -0.55
C ILE A 199 12.18 -5.08 -1.08
N ASP A 200 10.94 -5.07 -1.54
CA ASP A 200 10.23 -3.93 -2.10
C ASP A 200 8.88 -3.73 -1.38
N HIS A 201 8.21 -2.59 -1.63
CA HIS A 201 6.98 -2.16 -0.96
C HIS A 201 7.14 -2.19 0.58
N VAL A 202 8.21 -1.58 1.07
CA VAL A 202 8.61 -1.62 2.48
C VAL A 202 9.05 -0.24 2.98
N MET A 203 8.62 0.08 4.19
CA MET A 203 9.06 1.25 4.96
C MET A 203 9.80 0.78 6.21
N VAL A 204 10.91 1.43 6.52
CA VAL A 204 11.70 1.19 7.74
C VAL A 204 11.92 2.51 8.48
N VAL A 205 11.59 2.53 9.77
CA VAL A 205 11.89 3.63 10.68
C VAL A 205 12.91 3.12 11.71
N VAL A 206 13.98 3.89 11.96
CA VAL A 206 14.99 3.58 12.98
C VAL A 206 15.00 4.71 14.01
N THR A 207 14.39 4.42 15.15
CA THR A 207 14.31 5.30 16.31
C THR A 207 15.57 5.16 17.15
N ARG A 208 16.29 6.26 17.35
CA ARG A 208 17.57 6.29 18.07
C ARG A 208 17.44 6.99 19.42
N PHE A 209 17.99 6.36 20.46
CA PHE A 209 18.24 6.97 21.76
C PHE A 209 19.75 7.20 21.96
N PHE A 210 20.14 8.42 22.33
CA PHE A 210 21.54 8.79 22.52
C PHE A 210 22.12 8.23 23.83
N GLY A 211 23.19 7.42 23.72
CA GLY A 211 23.84 6.75 24.86
C GLY A 211 24.93 7.55 25.60
N GLY A 212 24.95 8.88 25.46
CA GLY A 212 26.00 9.74 26.02
C GLY A 212 27.35 9.73 25.28
N THR A 213 27.60 8.75 24.41
CA THR A 213 28.85 8.63 23.62
C THR A 213 28.61 8.88 22.13
N LYS A 214 29.36 9.80 21.51
CA LYS A 214 29.29 10.04 20.06
C LYS A 214 29.87 8.86 19.27
N LEU A 215 29.14 8.39 18.25
CA LEU A 215 29.57 7.30 17.38
C LEU A 215 30.52 7.75 16.26
N GLY A 216 30.42 9.02 15.84
CA GLY A 216 31.07 9.54 14.62
C GLY A 216 30.38 9.09 13.34
N THR A 217 30.66 9.78 12.22
CA THR A 217 30.00 9.58 10.91
C THR A 217 29.97 8.11 10.48
N GLY A 218 31.12 7.43 10.42
CA GLY A 218 31.21 6.01 10.07
C GLY A 218 30.71 5.04 11.15
N GLY A 219 30.41 5.52 12.36
CA GLY A 219 29.71 4.76 13.39
C GLY A 219 28.19 4.79 13.19
N LEU A 220 27.63 5.98 12.88
CA LEU A 220 26.21 6.16 12.57
C LEU A 220 25.82 5.40 11.31
N VAL A 221 26.57 5.58 10.21
CA VAL A 221 26.35 4.89 8.92
C VAL A 221 26.24 3.37 9.09
N ARG A 222 27.13 2.78 9.90
CA ARG A 222 27.10 1.34 10.19
C ARG A 222 25.95 0.96 11.11
N ALA A 223 25.67 1.73 12.16
CA ALA A 223 24.58 1.43 13.10
C ALA A 223 23.20 1.45 12.41
N TYR A 224 22.89 2.48 11.63
CA TYR A 224 21.64 2.57 10.88
C TYR A 224 21.51 1.49 9.80
N GLY A 225 22.55 1.28 8.99
CA GLY A 225 22.54 0.23 7.97
C GLY A 225 22.40 -1.18 8.57
N THR A 226 23.11 -1.48 9.67
CA THR A 226 23.04 -2.77 10.36
C THR A 226 21.67 -3.00 11.00
N ALA A 227 21.14 -2.01 11.74
CA ALA A 227 19.83 -2.12 12.38
C ALA A 227 18.71 -2.37 11.35
N THR A 228 18.74 -1.68 10.20
CA THR A 228 17.80 -1.94 9.09
C THR A 228 17.99 -3.32 8.48
N MET A 229 19.23 -3.68 8.13
CA MET A 229 19.55 -4.95 7.48
C MET A 229 19.14 -6.15 8.35
N ASP A 230 19.44 -6.12 9.65
CA ASP A 230 19.14 -7.22 10.55
C ASP A 230 17.63 -7.29 10.91
N CYS A 231 16.93 -6.14 10.94
CA CYS A 231 15.47 -6.10 11.00
C CYS A 231 14.83 -6.83 9.79
N LEU A 232 15.25 -6.47 8.58
CA LEU A 232 14.74 -7.08 7.34
C LEU A 232 15.10 -8.57 7.21
N LYS A 233 16.27 -9.01 7.69
CA LYS A 233 16.64 -10.43 7.76
C LYS A 233 15.82 -11.23 8.78
N SER A 234 15.38 -10.60 9.86
CA SER A 234 14.57 -11.25 10.91
C SER A 234 13.09 -11.38 10.53
N ALA A 235 12.66 -10.71 9.47
CA ALA A 235 11.27 -10.65 9.02
C ALA A 235 10.88 -11.88 8.18
N GLU A 236 9.63 -12.31 8.34
CA GLU A 236 8.99 -13.19 7.36
C GLU A 236 8.69 -12.42 6.07
N THR A 237 8.87 -13.05 4.92
CA THR A 237 8.74 -12.40 3.61
C THR A 237 7.89 -13.22 2.65
N VAL A 238 7.04 -12.53 1.88
CA VAL A 238 6.16 -13.11 0.86
C VAL A 238 6.51 -12.59 -0.53
N ILE A 239 6.10 -13.33 -1.57
CA ILE A 239 6.20 -12.88 -2.96
C ILE A 239 4.81 -12.40 -3.39
N VAL A 240 4.70 -11.13 -3.73
CA VAL A 240 3.53 -10.57 -4.41
C VAL A 240 3.73 -10.80 -5.89
N LYS A 241 2.88 -11.64 -6.49
CA LYS A 241 2.87 -11.87 -7.93
C LYS A 241 2.12 -10.73 -8.63
N ALA A 242 2.71 -10.18 -9.68
CA ALA A 242 2.01 -9.22 -10.51
C ALA A 242 0.94 -9.94 -11.37
N LYS A 243 -0.29 -9.41 -11.37
CA LYS A 243 -1.42 -9.98 -12.10
C LYS A 243 -2.04 -9.00 -13.09
N VAL A 244 -2.56 -9.55 -14.16
CA VAL A 244 -3.29 -8.85 -15.23
C VAL A 244 -4.63 -9.51 -15.43
N SER A 245 -5.68 -8.69 -15.47
CA SER A 245 -6.98 -9.08 -15.97
C SER A 245 -6.99 -9.05 -17.50
N LEU A 246 -7.67 -10.01 -18.12
CA LEU A 246 -7.87 -10.08 -19.56
C LEU A 246 -9.23 -10.70 -19.83
N LYS A 247 -9.82 -10.35 -20.99
CA LYS A 247 -11.06 -10.94 -21.47
C LYS A 247 -10.76 -11.90 -22.61
N ILE A 248 -11.40 -13.07 -22.62
CA ILE A 248 -11.35 -14.00 -23.76
C ILE A 248 -12.75 -14.21 -24.29
N ARG A 249 -12.89 -14.10 -25.60
CA ARG A 249 -14.06 -14.58 -26.34
C ARG A 249 -13.69 -15.85 -27.08
N ALA A 250 -14.44 -16.93 -26.88
CA ALA A 250 -14.16 -18.24 -27.47
C ALA A 250 -15.46 -18.98 -27.86
N PRO A 251 -15.51 -19.66 -29.02
CA PRO A 251 -16.67 -20.47 -29.40
C PRO A 251 -16.80 -21.73 -28.54
N TYR A 252 -18.01 -22.28 -28.47
CA TYR A 252 -18.34 -23.44 -27.62
C TYR A 252 -17.47 -24.68 -27.88
N ASP A 253 -17.02 -24.88 -29.12
CA ASP A 253 -16.31 -26.08 -29.54
C ASP A 253 -14.82 -26.11 -29.12
N VAL A 254 -14.22 -24.97 -28.75
CA VAL A 254 -12.86 -24.92 -28.19
C VAL A 254 -12.84 -24.97 -26.66
N LEU A 255 -13.98 -24.92 -25.97
CA LEU A 255 -14.03 -24.92 -24.50
C LEU A 255 -13.35 -26.15 -23.88
N GLY A 256 -13.50 -27.31 -24.50
CA GLY A 256 -12.90 -28.57 -24.06
C GLY A 256 -11.36 -28.55 -24.06
N VAL A 257 -10.73 -27.69 -24.86
CA VAL A 257 -9.27 -27.47 -24.85
C VAL A 257 -8.85 -26.19 -24.13
N LEU A 258 -9.77 -25.21 -24.01
CA LEU A 258 -9.55 -23.97 -23.27
C LEU A 258 -9.50 -24.20 -21.74
N TYR A 259 -10.46 -24.92 -21.15
CA TYR A 259 -10.48 -25.10 -19.70
C TYR A 259 -9.22 -25.80 -19.14
N PRO A 260 -8.66 -26.86 -19.76
CA PRO A 260 -7.36 -27.41 -19.37
C PRO A 260 -6.20 -26.42 -19.50
N LEU A 261 -6.25 -25.53 -20.50
CA LEU A 261 -5.24 -24.48 -20.69
C LEU A 261 -5.31 -23.43 -19.58
N LEU A 262 -6.51 -23.02 -19.16
CA LEU A 262 -6.70 -22.12 -18.01
C LEU A 262 -6.15 -22.74 -16.72
N GLN A 263 -6.40 -24.03 -16.49
CA GLN A 263 -5.85 -24.76 -15.34
C GLN A 263 -4.32 -24.90 -15.38
N LYS A 264 -3.73 -25.15 -16.57
CA LYS A 264 -2.27 -25.25 -16.76
C LYS A 264 -1.52 -23.99 -16.27
N TYR A 265 -2.11 -22.81 -16.47
CA TYR A 265 -1.50 -21.51 -16.15
C TYR A 265 -2.01 -20.88 -14.83
N ASP A 266 -2.76 -21.63 -14.01
CA ASP A 266 -3.40 -21.15 -12.76
C ASP A 266 -4.25 -19.88 -12.96
N VAL A 267 -4.95 -19.81 -14.10
CA VAL A 267 -5.77 -18.64 -14.47
C VAL A 267 -7.02 -18.59 -13.62
N GLN A 268 -7.21 -17.48 -12.91
CA GLN A 268 -8.37 -17.27 -12.05
C GLN A 268 -9.53 -16.71 -12.89
N LYS A 269 -10.64 -17.45 -12.97
CA LYS A 269 -11.87 -17.00 -13.64
C LYS A 269 -12.67 -16.10 -12.72
N LEU A 270 -12.92 -14.86 -13.14
CA LEU A 270 -13.68 -13.85 -12.40
C LEU A 270 -15.16 -13.91 -12.78
N GLU A 271 -15.45 -13.86 -14.08
CA GLU A 271 -16.81 -13.90 -14.63
C GLU A 271 -16.83 -14.75 -15.91
N GLU A 272 -17.99 -15.33 -16.22
CA GLU A 272 -18.22 -16.16 -17.40
C GLU A 272 -19.64 -15.88 -17.91
N SER A 273 -19.73 -15.29 -19.10
CA SER A 273 -20.98 -14.97 -19.76
C SER A 273 -21.14 -15.83 -21.02
N PHE A 274 -22.35 -16.34 -21.21
CA PHE A 274 -22.73 -17.24 -22.28
C PHE A 274 -23.55 -16.46 -23.30
N ASP A 275 -23.07 -16.37 -24.54
CA ASP A 275 -23.80 -15.68 -25.60
C ASP A 275 -25.08 -16.47 -25.93
N THR A 276 -26.23 -15.81 -25.77
CA THR A 276 -27.57 -16.36 -26.07
C THR A 276 -28.04 -16.06 -27.49
N GLU A 277 -27.30 -15.25 -28.26
CA GLU A 277 -27.67 -14.78 -29.60
C GLU A 277 -26.45 -14.81 -30.54
N GLY A 278 -26.65 -15.08 -31.83
CA GLY A 278 -25.58 -15.08 -32.86
C GLY A 278 -24.84 -16.41 -33.04
N GLU A 279 -23.56 -16.35 -33.39
CA GLU A 279 -22.72 -17.54 -33.70
C GLU A 279 -22.42 -18.43 -32.49
N GLY A 280 -22.73 -17.97 -31.27
CA GLY A 280 -22.58 -18.72 -30.03
C GLY A 280 -21.13 -18.76 -29.51
N GLY A 281 -20.95 -18.44 -28.23
CA GLY A 281 -19.67 -18.54 -27.56
C GLY A 281 -19.75 -18.17 -26.10
N VAL A 282 -18.58 -18.15 -25.46
CA VAL A 282 -18.40 -17.73 -24.08
C VAL A 282 -17.43 -16.56 -24.04
N THR A 283 -17.80 -15.55 -23.26
CA THR A 283 -16.91 -14.45 -22.87
C THR A 283 -16.49 -14.67 -21.43
N MET A 284 -15.18 -14.77 -21.17
CA MET A 284 -14.62 -14.99 -19.84
C MET A 284 -13.77 -13.80 -19.42
N ASP A 285 -14.02 -13.27 -18.23
CA ASP A 285 -13.10 -12.34 -17.57
C ASP A 285 -12.17 -13.13 -16.64
N LEU A 286 -10.88 -13.00 -16.89
CA LEU A 286 -9.83 -13.87 -16.37
C LEU A 286 -8.72 -13.04 -15.75
N MET A 287 -7.99 -13.61 -14.79
CA MET A 287 -6.82 -13.00 -14.18
C MET A 287 -5.64 -13.99 -14.19
N ILE A 288 -4.51 -13.57 -14.76
CA ILE A 288 -3.30 -14.37 -14.92
C ILE A 288 -2.07 -13.64 -14.34
N ASP A 289 -1.07 -14.38 -13.90
CA ASP A 289 0.25 -13.83 -13.57
C ASP A 289 0.88 -13.21 -14.83
N VAL A 290 1.45 -12.00 -14.70
CA VAL A 290 2.07 -11.24 -15.81
C VAL A 290 3.15 -12.05 -16.54
N GLU A 291 3.93 -12.82 -15.79
CA GLU A 291 5.02 -13.67 -16.31
C GLU A 291 4.50 -14.79 -17.22
N ASN A 292 3.26 -15.26 -17.01
CA ASN A 292 2.65 -16.32 -17.80
C ASN A 292 1.91 -15.80 -19.05
N LEU A 293 1.54 -14.52 -19.10
CA LEU A 293 0.71 -13.95 -20.17
C LEU A 293 1.25 -14.24 -21.60
N PRO A 294 2.54 -14.00 -21.94
CA PRO A 294 3.05 -14.24 -23.30
C PRO A 294 3.09 -15.71 -23.70
N HIS A 295 3.21 -16.61 -22.71
CA HIS A 295 3.17 -18.06 -22.92
C HIS A 295 1.74 -18.55 -23.10
N PHE A 296 0.81 -18.01 -22.30
CA PHE A 296 -0.61 -18.29 -22.38
C PHE A 296 -1.21 -17.83 -23.72
N GLU A 297 -0.94 -16.61 -24.17
CA GLU A 297 -1.41 -16.10 -25.47
C GLU A 297 -0.96 -17.00 -26.63
N ARG A 298 0.31 -17.42 -26.62
CA ARG A 298 0.88 -18.33 -27.64
C ARG A 298 0.21 -19.69 -27.64
N ASP A 299 0.04 -20.31 -26.47
CA ASP A 299 -0.61 -21.61 -26.36
C ASP A 299 -2.10 -21.53 -26.68
N LEU A 300 -2.77 -20.42 -26.36
CA LEU A 300 -4.17 -20.15 -26.69
C LEU A 300 -4.38 -20.10 -28.20
N GLU A 301 -3.53 -19.35 -28.91
CA GLU A 301 -3.57 -19.26 -30.37
C GLU A 301 -3.37 -20.63 -31.02
N LEU A 302 -2.33 -21.38 -30.61
CA LEU A 302 -2.01 -22.70 -31.15
C LEU A 302 -3.11 -23.73 -30.85
N THR A 303 -3.63 -23.76 -29.62
CA THR A 303 -4.58 -24.79 -29.16
C THR A 303 -5.98 -24.55 -29.71
N THR A 304 -6.42 -23.29 -29.82
CA THR A 304 -7.75 -22.94 -30.36
C THR A 304 -7.75 -22.77 -31.87
N LYS A 305 -6.57 -22.74 -32.51
CA LYS A 305 -6.33 -22.38 -33.92
C LYS A 305 -6.77 -20.94 -34.22
N ALA A 306 -6.35 -20.01 -33.36
CA ALA A 306 -6.71 -18.58 -33.38
C ALA A 306 -8.23 -18.29 -33.34
N ARG A 307 -9.03 -19.20 -32.76
CA ARG A 307 -10.50 -19.05 -32.62
C ARG A 307 -10.95 -18.48 -31.28
N ALA A 308 -10.07 -18.48 -30.28
CA ALA A 308 -10.24 -17.66 -29.09
C ALA A 308 -9.45 -16.35 -29.26
N THR A 309 -10.07 -15.22 -28.96
CA THR A 309 -9.46 -13.89 -29.05
C THR A 309 -9.34 -13.25 -27.67
N VAL A 310 -8.19 -12.67 -27.37
CA VAL A 310 -7.94 -11.90 -26.15
C VAL A 310 -8.27 -10.42 -26.40
N SER A 311 -8.94 -9.79 -25.44
CA SER A 311 -9.24 -8.34 -25.41
C SER A 311 -9.15 -7.79 -23.98
N ASP A 312 -9.31 -6.48 -23.82
CA ASP A 312 -9.44 -5.78 -22.52
C ASP A 312 -8.35 -6.15 -21.48
N VAL A 313 -7.09 -6.21 -21.94
CA VAL A 313 -5.94 -6.52 -21.07
C VAL A 313 -5.64 -5.32 -20.17
N HIS A 314 -5.93 -5.48 -18.88
CA HIS A 314 -5.83 -4.43 -17.87
C HIS A 314 -5.05 -4.91 -16.63
N GLN A 315 -4.17 -4.08 -16.11
CA GLN A 315 -3.41 -4.40 -14.90
C GLN A 315 -4.30 -4.32 -13.67
N CYS A 316 -4.16 -5.27 -12.74
CA CYS A 316 -4.77 -5.14 -11.42
C CYS A 316 -3.94 -4.17 -10.56
N PRO A 317 -4.59 -3.28 -9.79
CA PRO A 317 -3.92 -2.47 -8.77
C PRO A 317 -3.49 -3.30 -7.55
#